data_AF-A0A1T4TKB4-F1
#
_entry.id   AF-A0A1T4TKB4-F1
#
_cell.length_a   1.000
_cell.length_b   1.000
_cell.length_c   1.000
_cell.angle_alpha   90.00
_cell.angle_beta   90.00
_cell.angle_gamma   90.00
#
_symmetry.space_group_name_H-M   'P 1'
#
loop_
_entity.id
_entity.type
_entity.pdbx_description
1 polymer ?
#
loop_
_entity_poly.entity_id
_entity_poly.type
_entity_poly.pdbx_seq_one_letter_code
_entity_poly.pdbx_strand_id
1 'polypeptide(L)'
;MRTLCLLLSFLCAFATIGKAQDNFQGAWKSSHGGVNSVLLITPGYFSITTYQDTSFIDTMGGTWKADGGDDVAVKIEFNTEERNQIGWEGSVPLSYADGKLTTTQSGGQQVEWTRVDNGDAPLAGSWQITGREQNGKMNTITPGARKTIKILTGTRFQWVAINTATGEFFGTGGGTYTFADGVYTEKIDFFSRDNSRVGASLTFKGKVDGNSWDHSGLSSKGEPIHEIWTK
;
A
#
# COMPACT_ATOMS: atom_id res chain seq x y z
N MET A 1 69.03 -23.72 -17.51
CA MET A 1 67.90 -23.06 -18.20
C MET A 1 66.70 -23.98 -18.18
N ARG A 2 65.52 -23.38 -17.98
CA ARG A 2 64.15 -23.94 -18.02
C ARG A 2 63.57 -24.42 -16.68
N THR A 3 62.37 -24.06 -16.25
CA THR A 3 61.53 -22.84 -16.35
C THR A 3 60.59 -23.00 -15.15
N LEU A 4 60.50 -22.00 -14.28
CA LEU A 4 59.59 -21.98 -13.13
C LEU A 4 58.17 -21.69 -13.64
N CYS A 5 57.25 -22.66 -13.59
CA CYS A 5 55.83 -22.44 -13.88
C CYS A 5 55.15 -21.85 -12.64
N LEU A 6 54.97 -20.52 -12.59
CA LEU A 6 53.99 -19.90 -11.71
C LEU A 6 52.58 -20.19 -12.25
N LEU A 7 51.80 -21.01 -11.54
CA LEU A 7 50.35 -21.03 -11.71
C LEU A 7 49.77 -19.74 -11.10
N LEU A 8 49.37 -18.81 -11.96
CA LEU A 8 48.55 -17.67 -11.58
C LEU A 8 47.08 -18.14 -11.56
N SER A 9 46.56 -18.46 -10.39
CA SER A 9 45.13 -18.73 -10.20
C SER A 9 44.34 -17.43 -10.38
N PHE A 10 43.79 -17.24 -11.58
CA PHE A 10 42.84 -16.16 -11.88
C PHE A 10 41.50 -16.50 -11.22
N LEU A 11 41.26 -15.97 -10.02
CA LEU A 11 39.97 -16.06 -9.35
C LEU A 11 39.01 -15.11 -10.08
N CYS A 12 38.33 -15.60 -11.12
CA CYS A 12 37.18 -14.90 -11.70
C CYS A 12 36.08 -14.88 -10.64
N ALA A 13 36.04 -13.80 -9.84
CA ALA A 13 34.85 -13.43 -9.11
C ALA A 13 33.77 -13.14 -10.16
N PHE A 14 32.89 -14.12 -10.40
CA PHE A 14 31.61 -13.85 -11.02
C PHE A 14 30.84 -12.94 -10.07
N ALA A 15 31.04 -11.63 -10.21
CA ALA A 15 30.05 -10.67 -9.77
C ALA A 15 28.82 -10.96 -10.62
N THR A 16 27.87 -11.71 -10.07
CA THR A 16 26.51 -11.71 -10.59
C THR A 16 26.03 -10.28 -10.46
N ILE A 17 26.10 -9.53 -11.56
CA ILE A 17 25.39 -8.26 -11.69
C ILE A 17 23.92 -8.66 -11.69
N GLY A 18 23.34 -8.79 -10.49
CA GLY A 18 21.90 -8.83 -10.35
C GLY A 18 21.37 -7.58 -11.03
N LYS A 19 20.41 -7.71 -11.96
CA LYS A 19 19.67 -6.55 -12.44
C LYS A 19 19.17 -5.82 -11.19
N ALA A 20 19.46 -4.53 -11.08
CA ALA A 20 18.79 -3.70 -10.09
C ALA A 20 17.29 -3.88 -10.34
N GLN A 21 16.59 -4.48 -9.41
CA GLN A 21 15.15 -4.67 -9.55
C GLN A 21 14.54 -3.27 -9.52
N ASP A 22 13.78 -2.92 -10.55
CA ASP A 22 13.06 -1.65 -10.59
C ASP A 22 12.18 -1.55 -9.34
N ASN A 23 12.40 -0.50 -8.54
CA ASN A 23 11.67 -0.33 -7.30
C ASN A 23 10.27 0.23 -7.62
N PHE A 24 9.29 -0.67 -7.74
CA PHE A 24 7.89 -0.31 -7.98
C PHE A 24 7.18 0.25 -6.74
N GLN A 25 7.82 0.20 -5.56
CA GLN A 25 7.22 0.72 -4.33
C GLN A 25 7.01 2.24 -4.40
N GLY A 26 6.04 2.71 -3.63
CA GLY A 26 5.59 4.09 -3.60
C GLY A 26 4.16 4.24 -4.10
N ALA A 27 3.76 5.50 -4.27
CA ALA A 27 2.47 5.85 -4.82
C ALA A 27 2.56 6.20 -6.30
N TRP A 28 1.52 5.83 -7.04
CA TRP A 28 1.35 6.09 -8.46
C TRP A 28 -0.07 6.58 -8.73
N LYS A 29 -0.23 7.36 -9.80
CA LYS A 29 -1.55 7.88 -10.21
C LYS A 29 -1.78 7.72 -11.71
N SER A 30 -3.03 7.51 -12.06
CA SER A 30 -3.54 7.64 -13.43
C SER A 30 -4.79 8.51 -13.39
N SER A 31 -4.99 9.34 -14.41
CA SER A 31 -6.16 10.22 -14.49
C SER A 31 -6.67 10.27 -15.93
N HIS A 32 -7.97 10.04 -16.13
CA HIS A 32 -8.62 10.13 -17.44
C HIS A 32 -10.06 10.64 -17.28
N GLY A 33 -10.45 11.67 -18.04
CA GLY A 33 -11.82 12.19 -18.01
C GLY A 33 -12.31 12.68 -16.62
N GLY A 34 -11.40 13.13 -15.76
CA GLY A 34 -11.71 13.54 -14.38
C GLY A 34 -11.77 12.39 -13.36
N VAL A 35 -11.71 11.14 -13.82
CA VAL A 35 -11.57 9.96 -12.95
C VAL A 35 -10.10 9.83 -12.56
N ASN A 36 -9.84 9.67 -11.27
CA ASN A 36 -8.51 9.50 -10.70
C ASN A 36 -8.38 8.09 -10.12
N SER A 37 -7.31 7.39 -10.47
CA SER A 37 -6.91 6.13 -9.86
C SER A 37 -5.57 6.29 -9.15
N VAL A 38 -5.48 5.82 -7.91
CA VAL A 38 -4.25 5.83 -7.10
C VAL A 38 -3.86 4.40 -6.81
N LEU A 39 -2.63 4.04 -7.18
CA LEU A 39 -1.99 2.77 -6.89
C LEU A 39 -0.96 2.97 -5.79
N LEU A 40 -1.14 2.29 -4.66
CA LEU A 40 -0.18 2.25 -3.56
C LEU A 40 0.52 0.90 -3.56
N ILE A 41 1.86 0.91 -3.57
CA ILE A 41 2.68 -0.30 -3.50
C ILE A 41 3.62 -0.16 -2.30
N THR A 42 3.49 -1.09 -1.37
CA THR A 42 4.34 -1.25 -0.19
C THR A 42 4.98 -2.64 -0.20
N PRO A 43 5.99 -2.95 0.63
CA PRO A 43 6.46 -4.33 0.76
C PRO A 43 5.30 -5.29 1.10
N GLY A 44 5.03 -6.24 0.21
CA GLY A 44 4.05 -7.30 0.43
C GLY A 44 2.59 -6.93 0.22
N TYR A 45 2.24 -5.65 0.00
CA TYR A 45 0.84 -5.22 -0.14
C TYR A 45 0.67 -4.10 -1.18
N PHE A 46 -0.45 -4.15 -1.90
CA PHE A 46 -0.85 -3.11 -2.85
C PHE A 46 -2.33 -2.77 -2.74
N SER A 47 -2.70 -1.60 -3.25
CA SER A 47 -4.09 -1.24 -3.49
C SER A 47 -4.23 -0.31 -4.68
N ILE A 48 -5.39 -0.38 -5.33
CA ILE A 48 -5.85 0.56 -6.34
C ILE A 48 -7.17 1.13 -5.84
N THR A 49 -7.31 2.46 -5.87
CA THR A 49 -8.57 3.14 -5.56
C THR A 49 -8.90 4.14 -6.65
N THR A 50 -10.15 4.11 -7.11
CA THR A 50 -10.67 5.00 -8.14
C THR A 50 -11.73 5.92 -7.56
N TYR A 51 -11.67 7.21 -7.90
CA TYR A 51 -12.62 8.22 -7.45
C TYR A 51 -12.71 9.38 -8.45
N GLN A 52 -13.83 10.11 -8.42
CA GLN A 52 -14.07 11.30 -9.25
C GLN A 52 -14.68 12.40 -8.39
N ASP A 53 -14.09 13.58 -8.43
CA ASP A 53 -14.43 14.71 -7.54
C ASP A 53 -14.42 14.27 -6.06
N THR A 54 -15.58 14.23 -5.41
CA THR A 54 -15.75 13.75 -4.03
C THR A 54 -16.28 12.31 -3.96
N SER A 55 -16.62 11.71 -5.10
CA SER A 55 -17.26 10.40 -5.17
C SER A 55 -16.22 9.29 -5.26
N PHE A 56 -16.24 8.40 -4.28
CA PHE A 56 -15.57 7.09 -4.37
C PHE A 56 -16.27 6.24 -5.45
N ILE A 57 -15.49 5.57 -6.31
CA ILE A 57 -16.01 4.67 -7.36
C ILE A 57 -15.76 3.22 -6.93
N ASP A 58 -14.48 2.82 -6.81
CA ASP A 58 -14.11 1.46 -6.47
C ASP A 58 -12.74 1.37 -5.78
N THR A 59 -12.47 0.22 -5.16
CA THR A 59 -11.13 -0.16 -4.74
C THR A 59 -10.91 -1.66 -4.82
N MET A 60 -9.67 -2.04 -5.12
CA MET A 60 -9.17 -3.41 -5.03
C MET A 60 -7.76 -3.45 -4.43
N GLY A 61 -7.35 -4.61 -3.95
CA GLY A 61 -5.99 -4.80 -3.47
C GLY A 61 -5.80 -6.13 -2.77
N GLY A 62 -4.58 -6.31 -2.27
CA GLY A 62 -4.16 -7.52 -1.60
C GLY A 62 -2.66 -7.64 -1.55
N THR A 63 -2.17 -8.87 -1.44
CA THR A 63 -0.73 -9.12 -1.30
C THR A 63 -0.05 -9.23 -2.64
N TRP A 64 1.22 -8.87 -2.70
CA TRP A 64 2.06 -9.12 -3.88
C TRP A 64 3.46 -9.57 -3.47
N LYS A 65 4.14 -10.23 -4.39
CA LYS A 65 5.57 -10.57 -4.30
C LYS A 65 6.20 -10.44 -5.68
N ALA A 66 7.46 -10.03 -5.69
CA ALA A 66 8.26 -10.09 -6.91
C ALA A 66 8.44 -11.54 -7.36
N ASP A 67 8.34 -11.81 -8.66
CA ASP A 67 8.50 -13.16 -9.23
C ASP A 67 9.82 -13.35 -10.00
N GLY A 68 10.80 -12.45 -9.77
CA GLY A 68 12.14 -12.54 -10.36
C GLY A 68 12.24 -12.14 -11.83
N GLY A 69 11.13 -11.76 -12.47
CA GLY A 69 11.06 -11.18 -13.81
C GLY A 69 10.36 -9.81 -13.81
N ASP A 70 9.79 -9.45 -14.95
CA ASP A 70 8.98 -8.21 -15.13
C ASP A 70 7.55 -8.36 -14.57
N ASP A 71 7.27 -9.50 -13.94
CA ASP A 71 5.97 -9.90 -13.42
C ASP A 71 5.95 -9.86 -11.89
N VAL A 72 4.78 -9.60 -11.32
CA VAL A 72 4.51 -9.76 -9.89
C VAL A 72 3.40 -10.77 -9.66
N ALA A 73 3.62 -11.67 -8.70
CA ALA A 73 2.57 -12.56 -8.24
C ALA A 73 1.69 -11.81 -7.24
N VAL A 74 0.38 -11.81 -7.48
CA VAL A 74 -0.61 -11.12 -6.65
C VAL A 74 -1.63 -12.09 -6.08
N LYS A 75 -2.22 -11.72 -4.95
CA LYS A 75 -3.41 -12.35 -4.38
C LYS A 75 -4.41 -11.26 -4.03
N ILE A 76 -5.62 -11.34 -4.56
CA ILE A 76 -6.67 -10.35 -4.28
C ILE A 76 -7.33 -10.68 -2.94
N GLU A 77 -7.30 -9.72 -2.02
CA GLU A 77 -7.94 -9.82 -0.71
C GLU A 77 -9.25 -9.02 -0.64
N PHE A 78 -9.40 -8.01 -1.49
CA PHE A 78 -10.63 -7.24 -1.63
C PHE A 78 -10.76 -6.67 -3.05
N ASN A 79 -12.00 -6.61 -3.54
CA ASN A 79 -12.38 -5.92 -4.76
C ASN A 79 -13.86 -5.53 -4.61
N THR A 80 -14.18 -4.24 -4.67
CA THR A 80 -15.55 -3.74 -4.49
C THR A 80 -16.43 -3.92 -5.72
N GLU A 81 -15.86 -4.04 -6.92
CA GLU A 81 -16.62 -4.29 -8.15
C GLU A 81 -16.77 -5.80 -8.42
N GLU A 82 -15.66 -6.55 -8.38
CA GLU A 82 -15.64 -7.97 -8.72
C GLU A 82 -15.33 -8.85 -7.51
N ARG A 83 -16.32 -9.04 -6.63
CA ARG A 83 -16.17 -9.86 -5.40
C ARG A 83 -15.75 -11.31 -5.65
N ASN A 84 -16.05 -11.86 -6.83
CA ASN A 84 -15.63 -13.21 -7.24
C ASN A 84 -14.12 -13.34 -7.46
N GLN A 85 -13.37 -12.23 -7.60
CA GLN A 85 -11.91 -12.24 -7.67
C GLN A 85 -11.24 -12.42 -6.30
N ILE A 86 -11.97 -12.33 -5.19
CA ILE A 86 -11.37 -12.45 -3.85
C ILE A 86 -10.83 -13.87 -3.67
N GLY A 87 -9.55 -13.96 -3.29
CA GLY A 87 -8.79 -15.21 -3.22
C GLY A 87 -8.15 -15.63 -4.54
N TRP A 88 -8.40 -14.93 -5.65
CA TRP A 88 -7.68 -15.15 -6.90
C TRP A 88 -6.20 -14.86 -6.72
N GLU A 89 -5.37 -15.74 -7.30
CA GLU A 89 -3.93 -15.63 -7.37
C GLU A 89 -3.50 -15.69 -8.82
N GLY A 90 -2.53 -14.86 -9.21
CA GLY A 90 -2.01 -14.86 -10.57
C GLY A 90 -0.81 -13.95 -10.75
N SER A 91 -0.33 -13.89 -11.99
CA SER A 91 0.78 -13.01 -12.38
C SER A 91 0.23 -11.75 -13.04
N VAL A 92 0.74 -10.59 -12.64
CA VAL A 92 0.46 -9.30 -13.26
C VAL A 92 1.74 -8.78 -13.90
N PRO A 93 1.77 -8.61 -15.22
CA PRO A 93 2.91 -7.99 -15.90
C PRO A 93 3.04 -6.52 -15.51
N LEU A 94 4.26 -6.13 -15.14
CA LEU A 94 4.66 -4.76 -14.90
C LEU A 94 5.72 -4.37 -15.93
N SER A 95 5.69 -3.12 -16.38
CA SER A 95 6.85 -2.55 -17.05
C SER A 95 7.10 -1.16 -16.50
N TYR A 96 8.37 -0.82 -16.32
CA TYR A 96 8.78 0.51 -15.91
C TYR A 96 9.76 1.06 -16.95
N ALA A 97 9.36 2.14 -17.59
CA ALA A 97 10.17 2.83 -18.59
C ALA A 97 9.89 4.32 -18.51
N ASP A 98 10.94 5.13 -18.68
CA ASP A 98 10.83 6.59 -18.75
C ASP A 98 10.06 7.24 -17.58
N GLY A 99 10.21 6.68 -16.37
CA GLY A 99 9.55 7.21 -15.18
C GLY A 99 8.09 6.78 -15.02
N LYS A 100 7.54 5.96 -15.92
CA LYS A 100 6.16 5.49 -15.91
C LYS A 100 6.07 4.01 -15.65
N LEU A 101 5.13 3.62 -14.80
CA LEU A 101 4.76 2.23 -14.58
C LEU A 101 3.58 1.91 -15.51
N THR A 102 3.61 0.75 -16.16
CA THR A 102 2.46 0.22 -16.88
C THR A 102 2.05 -1.11 -16.26
N THR A 103 0.78 -1.23 -15.90
CA THR A 103 0.18 -2.50 -15.44
C THR A 103 -0.75 -3.03 -16.52
N THR A 104 -0.85 -4.36 -16.64
CA THR A 104 -1.87 -5.01 -17.47
C THR A 104 -2.93 -5.63 -16.57
N GLN A 105 -4.15 -5.10 -16.63
CA GLN A 105 -5.29 -5.60 -15.86
C GLN A 105 -5.95 -6.81 -16.55
N SER A 106 -6.86 -7.48 -15.82
CA SER A 106 -7.71 -8.53 -16.35
C SER A 106 -8.41 -8.07 -17.65
N GLY A 107 -8.35 -8.88 -18.70
CA GLY A 107 -8.87 -8.52 -20.04
C GLY A 107 -7.85 -7.83 -20.96
N GLY A 108 -6.60 -7.63 -20.52
CA GLY A 108 -5.51 -7.11 -21.35
C GLY A 108 -5.45 -5.58 -21.43
N GLN A 109 -6.30 -4.88 -20.66
CA GLN A 109 -6.26 -3.42 -20.60
C GLN A 109 -4.96 -2.95 -19.92
N GLN A 110 -4.21 -2.11 -20.61
CA GLN A 110 -3.03 -1.46 -20.07
C GLN A 110 -3.41 -0.16 -19.37
N VAL A 111 -2.83 0.07 -18.19
CA VAL A 111 -2.93 1.34 -17.47
C VAL A 111 -1.55 1.91 -17.26
N GLU A 112 -1.35 3.13 -17.73
CA GLU A 112 -0.15 3.90 -17.51
C GLU A 112 -0.29 4.72 -16.21
N TRP A 113 0.75 4.66 -15.38
CA TRP A 113 0.81 5.31 -14.09
C TRP A 113 2.01 6.25 -14.01
N THR A 114 1.76 7.46 -13.49
CA THR A 114 2.78 8.44 -13.16
C THR A 114 3.14 8.32 -11.68
N ARG A 115 4.43 8.28 -11.37
CA ARG A 115 4.90 8.24 -9.98
C ARG A 115 4.49 9.48 -9.20
N VAL A 116 4.06 9.29 -7.96
CA VAL A 116 3.67 10.33 -7.01
C VAL A 116 4.70 10.44 -5.88
N ASP A 117 5.15 9.31 -5.35
CA ASP A 117 6.26 9.24 -4.40
C ASP A 117 7.02 7.90 -4.50
N ASN A 118 8.15 7.80 -3.78
CA ASN A 118 9.04 6.63 -3.78
C ASN A 118 8.76 5.62 -2.67
N GLY A 119 7.75 5.86 -1.81
CA GLY A 119 7.52 5.02 -0.63
C GLY A 119 8.47 5.27 0.54
N ASP A 120 9.26 6.34 0.52
CA ASP A 120 10.25 6.65 1.55
C ASP A 120 9.65 7.57 2.63
N ALA A 121 9.14 6.98 3.72
CA ALA A 121 8.69 7.72 4.91
C ALA A 121 8.71 6.84 6.17
N PRO A 122 8.77 7.42 7.38
CA PRO A 122 8.80 6.65 8.63
C PRO A 122 7.60 5.69 8.80
N LEU A 123 6.43 6.06 8.28
CA LEU A 123 5.22 5.23 8.33
C LEU A 123 5.02 4.36 7.09
N ALA A 124 5.89 4.42 6.08
CA ALA A 124 5.67 3.66 4.85
C ALA A 124 5.65 2.14 5.11
N GLY A 125 4.64 1.46 4.58
CA GLY A 125 4.36 0.05 4.80
C GLY A 125 2.87 -0.26 4.90
N SER A 126 2.55 -1.55 5.04
CA SER A 126 1.22 -2.01 5.40
C SER A 126 1.16 -2.22 6.91
N TRP A 127 0.12 -1.70 7.55
CA TRP A 127 -0.10 -1.78 8.98
C TRP A 127 -1.48 -2.36 9.24
N GLN A 128 -1.60 -3.32 10.15
CA GLN A 128 -2.87 -3.87 10.58
C GLN A 128 -3.21 -3.37 11.99
N ILE A 129 -4.47 -3.03 12.24
CA ILE A 129 -4.91 -2.70 13.60
C ILE A 129 -4.84 -3.96 14.49
N THR A 130 -4.16 -3.84 15.62
CA THR A 130 -3.96 -4.93 16.61
C THR A 130 -4.37 -4.53 18.02
N GLY A 131 -4.69 -3.26 18.24
CA GLY A 131 -5.25 -2.78 19.49
C GLY A 131 -6.24 -1.65 19.26
N ARG A 132 -7.30 -1.59 20.07
CA ARG A 132 -8.21 -0.45 20.10
C ARG A 132 -8.72 -0.20 21.51
N GLU A 133 -8.68 1.05 21.93
CA GLU A 133 -9.27 1.46 23.19
C GLU A 133 -10.80 1.43 23.11
N GLN A 134 -11.42 0.82 24.10
CA GLN A 134 -12.86 0.88 24.33
C GLN A 134 -13.11 1.03 25.82
N ASN A 135 -13.96 1.97 26.21
CA ASN A 135 -14.30 2.26 27.61
C ASN A 135 -13.05 2.50 28.49
N GLY A 136 -12.05 3.20 27.97
CA GLY A 136 -10.80 3.53 28.68
C GLY A 136 -9.83 2.37 28.85
N LYS A 137 -10.08 1.21 28.21
CA LYS A 137 -9.18 0.06 28.24
C LYS A 137 -8.71 -0.30 26.84
N MET A 138 -7.42 -0.51 26.67
CA MET A 138 -6.85 -1.05 25.43
C MET A 138 -7.24 -2.53 25.28
N ASN A 139 -7.89 -2.87 24.16
CA ASN A 139 -8.27 -4.24 23.84
C ASN A 139 -7.45 -4.75 22.66
N THR A 140 -6.89 -5.94 22.80
CA THR A 140 -6.15 -6.61 21.72
C THR A 140 -7.12 -7.10 20.65
N ILE A 141 -6.75 -6.88 19.39
CA ILE A 141 -7.42 -7.39 18.20
C ILE A 141 -6.51 -8.46 17.59
N THR A 142 -6.92 -9.72 17.70
CA THR A 142 -6.17 -10.83 17.09
C THR A 142 -6.34 -10.80 15.57
N PRO A 143 -5.24 -10.86 14.80
CA PRO A 143 -5.32 -10.94 13.35
C PRO A 143 -6.18 -12.11 12.86
N GLY A 144 -7.02 -11.85 11.86
CA GLY A 144 -7.90 -12.84 11.26
C GLY A 144 -8.44 -12.36 9.92
N ALA A 145 -9.41 -13.08 9.36
CA ALA A 145 -9.98 -12.76 8.05
C ALA A 145 -10.63 -11.37 8.02
N ARG A 146 -11.36 -11.01 9.08
CA ARG A 146 -11.85 -9.64 9.29
C ARG A 146 -10.70 -8.78 9.82
N LYS A 147 -10.27 -7.80 9.02
CA LYS A 147 -9.16 -6.91 9.36
C LYS A 147 -9.36 -5.50 8.85
N THR A 148 -8.73 -4.55 9.52
CA THR A 148 -8.52 -3.20 9.01
C THR A 148 -7.03 -2.99 8.83
N ILE A 149 -6.65 -2.59 7.63
CA ILE A 149 -5.25 -2.28 7.28
C ILE A 149 -5.12 -0.83 6.85
N LYS A 150 -3.94 -0.25 7.06
CA LYS A 150 -3.49 1.02 6.53
C LYS A 150 -2.28 0.76 5.64
N ILE A 151 -2.39 1.16 4.38
CA ILE A 151 -1.35 1.06 3.36
C ILE A 151 -0.79 2.46 3.20
N LEU A 152 0.44 2.70 3.65
CA LEU A 152 1.10 3.99 3.59
C LEU A 152 2.34 3.92 2.71
N THR A 153 2.51 4.94 1.89
CA THR A 153 3.71 5.17 1.06
C THR A 153 4.44 6.41 1.57
N GLY A 154 5.17 7.14 0.73
CA GLY A 154 5.91 8.32 1.19
C GLY A 154 4.98 9.46 1.63
N THR A 155 3.91 9.69 0.87
CA THR A 155 2.99 10.83 1.07
C THR A 155 1.53 10.45 0.97
N ARG A 156 1.21 9.22 0.54
CA ARG A 156 -0.16 8.74 0.35
C ARG A 156 -0.49 7.63 1.34
N PHE A 157 -1.76 7.56 1.71
CA PHE A 157 -2.29 6.49 2.54
C PHE A 157 -3.66 6.04 2.04
N GLN A 158 -4.00 4.80 2.37
CA GLN A 158 -5.36 4.27 2.34
C GLN A 158 -5.55 3.40 3.58
N TRP A 159 -6.65 3.55 4.30
CA TRP A 159 -7.13 2.51 5.20
C TRP A 159 -8.29 1.75 4.55
N VAL A 160 -8.39 0.45 4.79
CA VAL A 160 -9.48 -0.40 4.28
C VAL A 160 -9.88 -1.42 5.34
N ALA A 161 -11.18 -1.55 5.59
CA ALA A 161 -11.76 -2.53 6.50
C ALA A 161 -12.50 -3.60 5.70
N ILE A 162 -12.07 -4.85 5.80
CA ILE A 162 -12.49 -5.96 4.94
C ILE A 162 -12.64 -7.27 5.71
N ASN A 163 -13.24 -8.27 5.08
CA ASN A 163 -13.17 -9.67 5.47
C ASN A 163 -12.66 -10.50 4.29
N THR A 164 -11.44 -11.01 4.37
CA THR A 164 -10.78 -11.71 3.27
C THR A 164 -11.34 -13.12 3.01
N ALA A 165 -12.12 -13.68 3.95
CA ALA A 165 -12.75 -14.98 3.79
C ALA A 165 -14.14 -14.89 3.13
N THR A 166 -14.92 -13.84 3.46
CA THR A 166 -16.28 -13.65 2.93
C THR A 166 -16.35 -12.64 1.77
N GLY A 167 -15.27 -11.88 1.58
CA GLY A 167 -15.21 -10.77 0.66
C GLY A 167 -16.09 -9.58 1.03
N GLU A 168 -16.46 -9.45 2.32
CA GLU A 168 -17.18 -8.28 2.80
C GLU A 168 -16.25 -7.06 2.83
N PHE A 169 -16.79 -5.93 2.37
CA PHE A 169 -16.13 -4.63 2.42
C PHE A 169 -16.91 -3.72 3.37
N PHE A 170 -16.22 -3.20 4.39
CA PHE A 170 -16.84 -2.36 5.43
C PHE A 170 -16.58 -0.87 5.23
N GLY A 171 -15.58 -0.52 4.43
CA GLY A 171 -15.27 0.87 4.06
C GLY A 171 -13.78 1.12 3.82
N THR A 172 -13.48 2.22 3.14
CA THR A 172 -12.12 2.71 2.92
C THR A 172 -12.09 4.22 2.89
N GLY A 173 -10.97 4.81 3.29
CA GLY A 173 -10.67 6.22 3.07
C GLY A 173 -9.18 6.39 2.82
N GLY A 174 -8.81 7.46 2.14
CA GLY A 174 -7.43 7.69 1.78
C GLY A 174 -7.21 9.06 1.17
N GLY A 175 -5.94 9.33 0.87
CA GLY A 175 -5.48 10.61 0.35
C GLY A 175 -4.02 10.83 0.70
N THR A 176 -3.71 12.03 1.19
CA THR A 176 -2.34 12.42 1.57
C THR A 176 -2.14 12.42 3.07
N TYR A 177 -0.89 12.20 3.49
CA TYR A 177 -0.54 12.36 4.89
C TYR A 177 0.82 13.02 5.10
N THR A 178 1.02 13.53 6.31
CA THR A 178 2.34 13.89 6.85
C THR A 178 2.54 13.22 8.20
N PHE A 179 3.81 12.95 8.55
CA PHE A 179 4.19 12.51 9.88
C PHE A 179 5.47 13.22 10.33
N ALA A 180 5.31 14.19 11.22
CA ALA A 180 6.41 15.02 11.72
C ALA A 180 6.19 15.32 13.21
N ASP A 181 7.26 15.30 14.01
CA ASP A 181 7.25 15.66 15.43
C ASP A 181 6.17 14.93 16.26
N GLY A 182 5.92 13.65 15.93
CA GLY A 182 4.90 12.83 16.60
C GLY A 182 3.45 13.18 16.23
N VAL A 183 3.26 13.95 15.16
CA VAL A 183 1.94 14.34 14.64
C VAL A 183 1.71 13.71 13.27
N TYR A 184 0.64 12.93 13.16
CA TYR A 184 0.17 12.33 11.92
C TYR A 184 -1.06 13.09 11.43
N THR A 185 -0.98 13.68 10.24
CA THR A 185 -2.08 14.45 9.65
C THR A 185 -2.53 13.80 8.36
N GLU A 186 -3.81 13.46 8.26
CA GLU A 186 -4.46 12.94 7.06
C GLU A 186 -5.24 14.05 6.36
N LYS A 187 -5.13 14.13 5.03
CA LYS A 187 -6.03 14.91 4.18
C LYS A 187 -6.77 13.94 3.25
N ILE A 188 -8.09 13.98 3.36
CA ILE A 188 -8.99 12.99 2.73
C ILE A 188 -9.25 13.38 1.27
N ASP A 189 -8.85 12.52 0.33
CA ASP A 189 -9.15 12.66 -1.09
C ASP A 189 -10.36 11.79 -1.49
N PHE A 190 -10.60 10.67 -0.80
CA PHE A 190 -11.77 9.81 -1.00
C PHE A 190 -12.23 9.15 0.31
N PHE A 191 -13.52 8.87 0.41
CA PHE A 191 -14.10 8.10 1.51
C PHE A 191 -15.37 7.37 1.06
N SER A 192 -15.36 6.04 1.08
CA SER A 192 -16.45 5.22 0.54
C SER A 192 -17.76 5.26 1.34
N ARG A 193 -17.73 5.71 2.60
CA ARG A 193 -18.93 5.74 3.47
C ARG A 193 -19.55 7.12 3.63
N ASP A 194 -18.79 8.17 3.36
CA ASP A 194 -19.21 9.56 3.60
C ASP A 194 -18.36 10.54 2.78
N ASN A 195 -18.84 10.89 1.59
CA ASN A 195 -18.16 11.81 0.69
C ASN A 195 -18.13 13.27 1.21
N SER A 196 -18.97 13.63 2.18
CA SER A 196 -18.96 14.98 2.79
C SER A 196 -17.66 15.28 3.55
N ARG A 197 -16.86 14.24 3.81
CA ARG A 197 -15.57 14.33 4.49
C ARG A 197 -14.39 14.53 3.55
N VAL A 198 -14.58 14.47 2.23
CA VAL A 198 -13.51 14.77 1.26
C VAL A 198 -13.06 16.22 1.44
N GLY A 199 -11.74 16.43 1.43
CA GLY A 199 -11.11 17.71 1.72
C GLY A 199 -10.87 17.99 3.21
N ALA A 200 -11.45 17.21 4.13
CA ALA A 200 -11.18 17.36 5.55
C ALA A 200 -9.72 17.02 5.88
N SER A 201 -9.17 17.71 6.88
CA SER A 201 -7.87 17.39 7.48
C SER A 201 -8.08 16.87 8.91
N LEU A 202 -7.52 15.70 9.21
CA LEU A 202 -7.60 15.05 10.51
C LEU A 202 -6.20 14.97 11.10
N THR A 203 -6.04 15.31 12.37
CA THR A 203 -4.74 15.31 13.04
C THR A 203 -4.76 14.39 14.25
N PHE A 204 -3.72 13.58 14.36
CA PHE A 204 -3.56 12.55 15.37
C PHE A 204 -2.17 12.65 15.99
N LYS A 205 -2.07 12.25 17.25
CA LYS A 205 -0.78 11.91 17.87
C LYS A 205 -0.34 10.55 17.33
N GLY A 206 0.95 10.42 17.05
CA GLY A 206 1.56 9.21 16.56
C GLY A 206 2.91 8.94 17.21
N LYS A 207 3.12 7.72 17.70
CA LYS A 207 4.42 7.25 18.19
C LYS A 207 4.75 5.90 17.56
N VAL A 208 5.90 5.82 16.89
CA VAL A 208 6.39 4.58 16.26
C VAL A 208 7.52 4.01 17.10
N ASP A 209 7.40 2.73 17.45
CA ASP A 209 8.42 1.96 18.15
C ASP A 209 8.58 0.60 17.45
N GLY A 210 9.60 0.49 16.59
CA GLY A 210 9.80 -0.65 15.71
C GLY A 210 8.59 -0.88 14.78
N ASN A 211 7.96 -2.05 14.92
CA ASN A 211 6.77 -2.44 14.15
C ASN A 211 5.46 -2.05 14.85
N SER A 212 5.48 -1.30 15.94
CA SER A 212 4.29 -0.83 16.64
C SER A 212 4.09 0.67 16.43
N TRP A 213 2.86 1.06 16.10
CA TRP A 213 2.46 2.45 15.97
C TRP A 213 1.25 2.74 16.86
N ASP A 214 1.47 3.58 17.87
CA ASP A 214 0.43 4.15 18.72
C ASP A 214 -0.17 5.38 18.03
N HIS A 215 -1.48 5.33 17.77
CA HIS A 215 -2.25 6.31 17.00
C HIS A 215 -3.45 6.78 17.81
N SER A 216 -3.53 8.07 18.16
CA SER A 216 -4.66 8.60 18.93
C SER A 216 -5.07 10.01 18.53
N GLY A 217 -6.36 10.32 18.68
CA GLY A 217 -6.90 11.63 18.32
C GLY A 217 -8.42 11.59 18.19
N LEU A 218 -8.97 12.42 17.29
CA LEU A 218 -10.40 12.47 17.02
C LEU A 218 -10.68 11.94 15.61
N SER A 219 -11.70 11.09 15.48
CA SER A 219 -12.23 10.66 14.19
C SER A 219 -12.81 11.84 13.41
N SER A 220 -13.16 11.62 12.15
CA SER A 220 -13.90 12.60 11.34
C SER A 220 -15.21 13.05 11.99
N LYS A 221 -15.81 12.23 12.85
CA LYS A 221 -17.05 12.55 13.58
C LYS A 221 -16.80 13.26 14.92
N GLY A 222 -15.54 13.54 15.26
CA GLY A 222 -15.18 14.14 16.55
C GLY A 222 -15.15 13.15 17.72
N GLU A 223 -15.24 11.85 17.45
CA GLU A 223 -15.18 10.82 18.49
C GLU A 223 -13.73 10.45 18.79
N PRO A 224 -13.35 10.23 20.06
CA PRO A 224 -11.99 9.83 20.40
C PRO A 224 -11.65 8.46 19.81
N ILE A 225 -10.44 8.36 19.27
CA ILE A 225 -9.84 7.11 18.83
C ILE A 225 -8.47 6.95 19.48
N HIS A 226 -8.15 5.71 19.85
CA HIS A 226 -6.84 5.29 20.29
C HIS A 226 -6.64 3.85 19.85
N GLU A 227 -5.69 3.67 18.94
CA GLU A 227 -5.48 2.45 18.18
C GLU A 227 -3.99 2.09 18.18
N ILE A 228 -3.70 0.79 18.24
CA ILE A 228 -2.37 0.25 18.03
C ILE A 228 -2.37 -0.43 16.68
N TRP A 229 -1.39 -0.06 15.86
CA TRP A 229 -1.15 -0.60 14.54
C TRP A 229 0.15 -1.39 14.53
N THR A 230 0.19 -2.50 13.80
CA THR A 230 1.37 -3.36 13.69
C THR A 230 1.72 -3.65 12.24
N LYS A 231 2.99 -3.52 11.91
CA LYS A 231 3.54 -3.75 10.57
C LYS A 231 3.73 -5.23 10.26
#